data_AF-A0A359EX36-F1
#
_entry.id   AF-A0A359EX36-F1
#
_cell.length_a   1.000
_cell.length_b   1.000
_cell.length_c   1.000
_cell.angle_alpha   90.00
_cell.angle_beta   90.00
_cell.angle_gamma   90.00
#
_symmetry.space_group_name_H-M   'P 1'
#
loop_
_entity.id
_entity.type
_entity.pdbx_description
1 polymer ?
#
loop_
_entity_poly.entity_id
_entity_poly.type
_entity_poly.pdbx_seq_one_letter_code
_entity_poly.pdbx_strand_id
1 'polypeptide(L)'
;MAAIEIAKAARYTESIIRRELSYNSAKVKLAKDFNNRDQIICWKTYKNVRAYWYLSNMMLYRKTLKDSTTGVNSFSNPEIKLTDFKTFPLGKNKIGVIMAFKDPESGLERRIASALFLSNGFVVNESSL
;
A
#
# COMPACT_ATOMS: atom_id res chain seq x y z
N MET A 1 0.27 21.15 -15.77
CA MET A 1 0.95 20.95 -14.47
C MET A 1 0.36 19.80 -13.67
N ALA A 2 -0.95 19.76 -13.40
CA ALA A 2 -1.61 18.69 -12.63
C ALA A 2 -1.23 17.25 -13.03
N ALA A 3 -1.16 16.94 -14.34
CA ALA A 3 -0.75 15.61 -14.80
C ALA A 3 0.68 15.20 -14.37
N ILE A 4 1.60 16.17 -14.28
CA ILE A 4 2.98 15.95 -13.86
C ILE A 4 3.01 15.68 -12.35
N GLU A 5 2.27 16.46 -11.55
CA GLU A 5 2.20 16.28 -10.10
C GLU A 5 1.55 14.96 -9.71
N ILE A 6 0.47 14.55 -10.40
CA ILE A 6 -0.12 13.22 -10.24
C ILE A 6 0.92 12.13 -10.55
N ALA A 7 1.68 12.25 -11.64
CA ALA A 7 2.69 11.27 -12.00
C ALA A 7 3.83 11.19 -10.97
N LYS A 8 4.26 12.32 -10.40
CA LYS A 8 5.26 12.36 -9.32
C LYS A 8 4.72 11.71 -8.04
N ALA A 9 3.51 12.10 -7.61
CA ALA A 9 2.86 11.55 -6.42
C ALA A 9 2.67 10.03 -6.53
N ALA A 10 2.27 9.56 -7.70
CA ALA A 10 2.13 8.15 -7.97
C ALA A 10 3.45 7.38 -7.91
N ARG A 11 4.49 7.87 -8.61
CA ARG A 11 5.82 7.24 -8.60
C ARG A 11 6.40 7.18 -7.20
N TYR A 12 6.25 8.25 -6.42
CA TYR A 12 6.67 8.29 -5.01
C TYR A 12 5.96 7.21 -4.19
N THR A 13 4.62 7.19 -4.25
CA THR A 13 3.79 6.24 -3.48
C THR A 13 4.11 4.80 -3.88
N GLU A 14 4.17 4.51 -5.19
CA GLU A 14 4.50 3.20 -5.72
C GLU A 14 5.90 2.74 -5.29
N SER A 15 6.91 3.60 -5.41
CA SER A 15 8.30 3.30 -5.05
C SER A 15 8.42 2.91 -3.57
N ILE A 16 7.71 3.62 -2.69
CA ILE A 16 7.71 3.33 -1.26
C ILE A 16 7.05 1.99 -0.96
N ILE A 17 5.85 1.74 -1.49
CA ILE A 17 5.15 0.47 -1.28
C ILE A 17 6.02 -0.66 -1.82
N ARG A 18 6.57 -0.51 -3.03
CA ARG A 18 7.45 -1.50 -3.65
C ARG A 18 8.64 -1.80 -2.76
N ARG A 19 9.37 -0.78 -2.30
CA ARG A 19 10.54 -0.97 -1.43
C ARG A 19 10.19 -1.73 -0.16
N GLU A 20 9.11 -1.32 0.51
CA GLU A 20 8.70 -1.90 1.80
C GLU A 20 8.13 -3.32 1.66
N LEU A 21 7.35 -3.59 0.61
CA LEU A 21 6.73 -4.90 0.42
C LEU A 21 7.68 -5.90 -0.26
N SER A 22 8.47 -5.47 -1.24
CA SER A 22 9.37 -6.39 -1.96
C SER A 22 10.52 -6.89 -1.11
N TYR A 23 11.16 -6.00 -0.35
CA TYR A 23 12.41 -6.32 0.34
C TYR A 23 12.27 -6.45 1.86
N ASN A 24 11.36 -5.69 2.46
CA ASN A 24 11.27 -5.59 3.91
C ASN A 24 10.17 -6.45 4.53
N SER A 25 9.46 -7.26 3.73
CA SER A 25 8.33 -8.07 4.18
C SER A 25 8.62 -9.56 4.02
N ALA A 26 8.50 -10.33 5.10
CA ALA A 26 8.62 -11.79 5.12
C ALA A 26 7.30 -12.48 4.80
N LYS A 27 6.18 -11.89 5.24
CA LYS A 27 4.83 -12.38 4.97
C LYS A 27 3.93 -11.19 4.65
N VAL A 28 3.01 -11.36 3.72
CA VAL A 28 2.02 -10.35 3.33
C VAL A 28 0.64 -10.99 3.33
N LYS A 29 -0.32 -10.36 4.00
CA LYS A 29 -1.73 -10.72 3.97
C LYS A 29 -2.48 -9.57 3.30
N LEU A 30 -3.28 -9.90 2.30
CA LEU A 30 -4.25 -8.98 1.73
C LEU A 30 -5.55 -9.14 2.52
N ALA A 31 -6.07 -8.05 3.06
CA ALA A 31 -7.21 -8.06 3.97
C ALA A 31 -8.19 -6.95 3.62
N LYS A 32 -9.38 -7.04 4.21
CA LYS A 32 -10.38 -5.98 4.21
C LYS A 32 -10.47 -5.36 5.60
N ASP A 33 -10.67 -4.05 5.64
CA ASP A 33 -11.01 -3.36 6.88
C ASP A 33 -12.51 -3.47 7.19
N PHE A 34 -12.95 -2.89 8.32
CA PHE A 34 -14.36 -2.90 8.74
C PHE A 34 -15.31 -2.23 7.72
N ASN A 35 -14.79 -1.37 6.85
CA ASN A 35 -15.54 -0.69 5.80
C ASN A 35 -15.35 -1.37 4.43
N ASN A 36 -14.88 -2.62 4.39
CA ASN A 36 -14.60 -3.40 3.18
C ASN A 36 -13.56 -2.75 2.24
N ARG A 37 -12.69 -1.89 2.77
CA ARG A 37 -11.57 -1.28 2.03
C ARG A 37 -10.35 -2.18 2.08
N ASP A 38 -9.59 -2.21 1.00
CA ASP A 38 -8.39 -3.04 0.92
C ASP A 38 -7.31 -2.55 1.88
N GLN A 39 -6.65 -3.52 2.52
CA GLN A 39 -5.49 -3.32 3.37
C GLN A 39 -4.41 -4.35 3.05
N ILE A 40 -3.15 -3.93 3.18
CA ILE A 40 -2.00 -4.83 3.13
C ILE A 40 -1.43 -4.93 4.54
N ILE A 41 -1.46 -6.11 5.12
CA ILE A 41 -0.80 -6.41 6.39
C ILE A 41 0.50 -7.12 6.07
N CYS A 42 1.64 -6.53 6.39
CA CYS A 42 2.94 -7.17 6.21
C CYS A 42 3.67 -7.38 7.53
N TRP A 43 4.28 -8.54 7.65
CA TRP A 43 5.22 -8.87 8.72
C TRP A 43 6.61 -8.60 8.20
N LYS A 44 7.33 -7.69 8.85
CA LYS A 44 8.67 -7.33 8.42
C LYS A 44 9.65 -8.46 8.72
N THR A 45 10.70 -8.53 7.91
CA THR A 45 11.83 -9.44 8.13
C THR A 45 12.58 -9.14 9.45
N TYR A 46 12.48 -7.91 9.95
CA TYR A 46 13.20 -7.43 11.13
C TYR A 46 12.29 -7.26 12.36
N LYS A 47 12.76 -7.76 13.52
CA LYS A 47 12.25 -7.46 14.88
C LYS A 47 10.73 -7.61 15.09
N ASN A 48 10.11 -8.64 14.50
CA ASN A 48 8.68 -8.96 14.69
C ASN A 48 7.74 -7.75 14.49
N VAL A 49 8.12 -6.85 13.58
CA VAL A 49 7.34 -5.64 13.29
C VAL A 49 6.21 -5.99 12.32
N ARG A 50 5.00 -5.53 12.62
CA ARG A 50 3.86 -5.58 11.68
C ARG A 50 3.59 -4.20 11.12
N ALA A 51 3.29 -4.11 9.83
CA ALA A 51 2.85 -2.88 9.20
C ALA A 51 1.53 -3.11 8.43
N TYR A 52 0.63 -2.14 8.53
CA TYR A 52 -0.68 -2.15 7.92
C TYR A 52 -0.74 -0.95 6.98
N TRP A 53 -0.92 -1.22 5.69
CA TRP A 53 -1.11 -0.21 4.67
C TRP A 53 -2.59 -0.13 4.33
N TYR A 54 -3.14 1.08 4.37
CA TYR A 54 -4.56 1.30 4.17
C TYR A 54 -4.82 2.71 3.66
N LEU A 55 -5.92 2.85 2.92
CA LEU A 55 -6.42 4.14 2.48
C LEU A 55 -7.34 4.73 3.55
N SER A 56 -7.06 5.97 3.95
CA SER A 56 -7.93 6.74 4.85
C SER A 56 -7.86 8.21 4.49
N ASN A 57 -8.99 8.93 4.54
CA ASN A 57 -9.06 10.36 4.24
C ASN A 57 -8.34 10.74 2.92
N MET A 58 -8.50 9.91 1.89
CA MET A 58 -7.88 10.08 0.57
C MET A 58 -6.35 10.12 0.58
N MET A 59 -5.72 9.50 1.59
CA MET A 59 -4.27 9.34 1.68
C MET A 59 -3.91 7.91 2.05
N LEU A 60 -2.76 7.46 1.57
CA LEU A 60 -2.20 6.18 1.98
C LEU A 60 -1.52 6.33 3.33
N TYR A 61 -1.93 5.51 4.29
CA TYR A 61 -1.31 5.44 5.61
C TYR A 61 -0.61 4.11 5.82
N ARG A 62 0.42 4.14 6.67
CA ARG A 62 1.04 2.96 7.25
C ARG A 62 0.98 3.04 8.76
N LYS A 63 0.27 2.11 9.38
CA LYS A 63 0.35 1.84 10.82
C LYS A 63 1.41 0.78 11.07
N THR A 64 2.39 1.09 11.91
CA THR A 64 3.47 0.17 12.31
C THR A 64 3.23 -0.23 13.77
N LEU A 65 3.22 -1.53 14.02
CA LEU A 65 3.13 -2.13 15.34
C LEU A 65 4.44 -2.85 15.65
N LYS A 66 5.06 -2.50 16.76
CA LYS A 66 6.23 -3.18 17.31
C LYS A 66 6.05 -3.28 18.82
N ASP A 67 5.93 -4.51 19.32
CA ASP A 67 5.64 -4.78 20.73
C ASP A 67 4.39 -4.00 21.17
N SER A 68 4.49 -3.13 22.18
CA SER A 68 3.41 -2.25 22.65
C SER A 68 3.37 -0.88 21.93
N THR A 69 4.32 -0.58 21.04
CA THR A 69 4.43 0.72 20.38
C THR A 69 3.68 0.73 19.04
N THR A 70 2.90 1.79 18.83
CA THR A 70 2.18 2.04 17.58
C THR A 70 2.62 3.37 16.97
N GLY A 71 2.94 3.39 15.67
CA GLY A 71 3.19 4.62 14.92
C GLY A 71 2.39 4.64 13.63
N VAL A 72 1.80 5.79 13.27
CA VAL A 72 1.00 5.98 12.05
C VAL A 72 1.60 7.11 11.25
N ASN A 73 1.92 6.88 9.97
CA ASN A 73 2.47 7.90 9.07
C ASN A 73 1.79 7.83 7.70
N SER A 74 1.68 8.97 7.03
CA SER A 74 1.22 9.06 5.64
C SER A 74 2.34 8.77 4.64
N PHE A 75 2.01 8.10 3.54
CA PHE A 75 2.95 7.65 2.51
C PHE A 75 2.53 7.97 1.08
N SER A 76 1.53 8.85 0.91
CA SER A 76 1.20 9.50 -0.36
C SER A 76 1.45 11.01 -0.26
N ASN A 77 1.57 11.69 -1.39
CA ASN A 77 1.68 13.15 -1.43
C ASN A 77 0.41 13.78 -0.80
N PRO A 78 0.52 14.72 0.16
CA PRO A 78 -0.64 15.37 0.78
C PRO A 78 -1.45 16.26 -0.18
N GLU A 79 -0.83 16.77 -1.25
CA GLU A 79 -1.48 17.66 -2.22
C GLU A 79 -2.30 16.89 -3.27
N ILE A 80 -2.00 15.60 -3.49
CA ILE A 80 -2.70 14.74 -4.46
C ILE A 80 -3.50 13.67 -3.72
N LYS A 81 -4.81 13.65 -3.94
CA LYS A 81 -5.73 12.72 -3.28
C LYS A 81 -5.59 11.33 -3.88
N LEU A 82 -5.34 10.32 -3.05
CA LEU A 82 -5.50 8.92 -3.42
C LEU A 82 -6.98 8.54 -3.22
N THR A 83 -7.72 8.36 -4.30
CA THR A 83 -9.17 8.13 -4.28
C THR A 83 -9.55 6.66 -4.27
N ASP A 84 -8.68 5.79 -4.78
CA ASP A 84 -8.87 4.34 -4.78
C ASP A 84 -7.55 3.64 -4.45
N PHE A 85 -7.64 2.55 -3.68
CA PHE A 85 -6.53 1.67 -3.34
C PHE A 85 -7.07 0.25 -3.31
N LYS A 86 -6.66 -0.56 -4.29
CA LYS A 86 -7.08 -1.95 -4.41
C LYS A 86 -5.89 -2.88 -4.48
N THR A 87 -6.05 -4.06 -3.89
CA THR A 87 -4.99 -5.05 -3.78
C THR A 87 -5.55 -6.45 -4.01
N PHE A 88 -4.83 -7.27 -4.76
CA PHE A 88 -5.26 -8.62 -5.07
C PHE A 88 -4.05 -9.54 -5.26
N PRO A 89 -4.18 -10.83 -4.94
CA PRO A 89 -3.09 -11.78 -5.14
C PRO A 89 -2.87 -12.00 -6.64
N LEU A 90 -1.61 -11.99 -7.06
CA LEU A 90 -1.19 -12.39 -8.41
C LEU A 90 -0.42 -13.72 -8.41
N GLY A 91 -0.12 -14.26 -7.23
CA GLY A 91 0.60 -15.50 -7.01
C GLY A 91 1.16 -15.56 -5.60
N LYS A 92 1.86 -16.65 -5.26
CA LYS A 92 2.42 -16.86 -3.91
C LYS A 92 3.41 -15.77 -3.48
N ASN A 93 4.14 -15.17 -4.41
CA ASN A 93 5.16 -14.14 -4.14
C ASN A 93 4.90 -12.86 -4.93
N LYS A 94 3.65 -12.61 -5.35
CA LYS A 94 3.31 -11.48 -6.19
C LYS A 94 1.93 -10.93 -5.85
N ILE A 95 1.83 -9.62 -5.74
CA ILE A 95 0.57 -8.91 -5.51
C ILE A 95 0.35 -7.85 -6.59
N GLY A 96 -0.90 -7.63 -6.95
CA GLY A 96 -1.35 -6.50 -7.75
C GLY A 96 -1.81 -5.38 -6.84
N VAL A 97 -1.44 -4.15 -7.20
CA VAL A 97 -1.87 -2.93 -6.53
C VAL A 97 -2.42 -1.98 -7.58
N ILE A 98 -3.64 -1.47 -7.38
CA ILE A 98 -4.25 -0.43 -8.19
C ILE A 98 -4.46 0.79 -7.30
N MET A 99 -4.06 1.95 -7.80
CA MET A 99 -4.19 3.24 -7.13
C MET A 99 -4.82 4.25 -8.08
N ALA A 100 -5.74 5.09 -7.59
CA ALA A 100 -6.27 6.23 -8.35
C ALA A 100 -5.89 7.53 -7.65
N PHE A 101 -5.28 8.45 -8.38
CA PHE A 101 -4.78 9.72 -7.89
C PHE A 101 -5.54 10.87 -8.56
N LYS A 102 -6.07 11.78 -7.76
CA LYS A 102 -6.84 12.94 -8.21
C LYS A 102 -6.19 14.22 -7.72
N ASP A 103 -5.94 15.13 -8.66
CA ASP A 103 -5.57 16.50 -8.34
C ASP A 103 -6.81 17.27 -7.85
N PRO A 104 -6.81 17.82 -6.63
CA PRO A 104 -8.00 18.48 -6.07
C PRO A 104 -8.37 19.79 -6.80
N GLU A 105 -7.39 20.48 -7.39
CA GLU A 105 -7.62 21.77 -8.07
C GLU A 105 -8.21 21.59 -9.46
N SER A 106 -7.55 20.80 -10.32
CA SER A 106 -8.03 20.56 -11.69
C SER A 106 -9.10 19.48 -11.80
N GLY A 107 -9.27 18.66 -10.77
CA GLY A 107 -10.16 17.49 -10.78
C GLY A 107 -9.65 16.33 -11.63
N LEU A 108 -8.50 16.47 -12.30
CA LEU A 108 -7.89 15.42 -13.13
C LEU A 108 -7.60 14.19 -12.28
N GLU A 109 -8.01 13.02 -12.77
CA GLU A 109 -7.76 11.74 -12.10
C GLU A 109 -6.97 10.79 -13.02
N ARG A 110 -6.03 10.04 -12.45
CA ARG A 110 -5.31 8.97 -13.14
C ARG A 110 -5.25 7.72 -12.28
N ARG A 111 -5.51 6.58 -12.90
CA ARG A 111 -5.36 5.26 -12.30
C ARG A 111 -4.05 4.62 -12.75
N ILE A 112 -3.39 3.96 -11.81
CA ILE A 112 -2.12 3.27 -12.02
C ILE A 112 -2.24 1.88 -11.44
N ALA A 113 -1.75 0.90 -12.20
CA ALA A 113 -1.70 -0.49 -11.79
C ALA A 113 -0.25 -0.95 -11.77
N SER A 114 0.15 -1.58 -10.68
CA SER A 114 1.51 -2.07 -10.48
C SER A 114 1.49 -3.50 -9.96
N ALA A 115 2.39 -4.32 -10.48
CA ALA A 115 2.68 -5.63 -9.90
C ALA A 115 3.93 -5.54 -9.01
N LEU A 116 3.80 -6.05 -7.79
CA LEU A 116 4.88 -6.07 -6.80
C LEU A 116 5.30 -7.51 -6.53
N PHE A 117 6.58 -7.79 -6.77
CA PHE A 117 7.20 -9.07 -6.43
C PHE A 117 7.70 -9.02 -4.98
N LEU A 118 7.37 -10.03 -4.18
CA LEU A 118 7.78 -10.17 -2.79
C LEU A 118 9.10 -10.96 -2.75
N SER A 119 10.22 -10.29 -2.98
CA SER A 119 11.54 -10.95 -3.09
C SER A 119 11.91 -11.77 -1.85
N ASN A 120 11.57 -11.28 -0.67
CA ASN A 120 11.90 -11.90 0.61
C ASN A 120 10.68 -12.53 1.33
N GLY A 121 9.53 -12.62 0.65
CA GLY A 121 8.31 -13.02 1.32
C GLY A 121 7.26 -13.64 0.41
N PHE A 122 6.12 -13.93 1.01
CA PHE A 122 5.01 -14.58 0.31
C PHE A 122 3.66 -14.06 0.81
N VAL A 123 2.65 -14.21 -0.03
CA VAL A 123 1.26 -13.94 0.27
C VAL A 123 0.71 -15.09 1.11
N VAL A 124 0.13 -14.79 2.26
CA VAL A 124 -0.67 -15.74 3.05
C VAL A 124 -2.13 -15.58 2.67
N ASN A 125 -2.73 -16.67 2.20
CA ASN A 125 -4.18 -16.77 2.00
C ASN A 125 -4.79 -17.36 3.28
N GLU A 126 -5.98 -16.92 3.70
CA GLU A 126 -6.67 -17.43 4.90
C GLU A 126 -7.15 -18.89 4.79
N SER A 127 -6.76 -19.63 3.75
CA SER A 127 -7.18 -21.02 3.54
C SER A 127 -6.23 -22.06 4.16
N SER A 128 -5.52 -21.72 5.24
CA SER A 128 -4.62 -22.66 5.93
C SER A 128 -4.81 -22.55 7.44
N LEU A 129 -5.91 -23.16 7.89
CA LEU A 129 -6.00 -23.80 9.21
C LEU A 129 -5.56 -25.26 9.03
#